data_AF-A0ABD5XQA4-F1
#
_entry.id   AF-A0ABD5XQA4-F1
#
_cell.length_a   1.000
_cell.length_b   1.000
_cell.length_c   1.000
_cell.angle_alpha   90.00
_cell.angle_beta   90.00
_cell.angle_gamma   90.00
#
_symmetry.space_group_name_H-M   'P 1'
#
loop_
_entity.id
_entity.type
_entity.pdbx_description
1 polymer ?
#
loop_
_entity_poly.entity_id
_entity_poly.type
_entity_poly.pdbx_seq_one_letter_code
_entity_poly.pdbx_strand_id
1 'polypeptide(L)'
;MDLVSLLPKPLRRRMITEVLAAYAVTAAVTGGIVVGIGTATGLPVTALLAAWGVTAALFVAGGYLIARDLIDVSNGLTASARELADGDFSATFDQQRDDELGELNAALSRLRASLRDRLDEAEAARGEAAAARDRAEGVVREMRAAVDEYETAFAAAADGDLTVRLDADTDEAALGDLEAAANGMLAGLEDTVGAVEADARAVDDDSRALAAEVTDATAAIDEATDAVDDIAGAAAAQRERLDDVAGDLGDLSATVEEVAGQADGVAREVEDAAELGAAGREAASDAADEMAGISDQVATANEAVMALEDRMDEITEMVELIEGSPPRRTCSRSTPTSRPPARARRATASPSSPRR
;
A
#
# COMPACT_ATOMS: atom_id res chain seq x y z
N MET A 1 -19.13 -104.56 -7.26
CA MET A 1 -20.28 -104.19 -6.38
C MET A 1 -21.57 -104.44 -7.14
N ASP A 2 -22.72 -104.47 -6.45
CA ASP A 2 -24.00 -104.83 -7.06
C ASP A 2 -24.51 -103.75 -8.01
N LEU A 3 -24.12 -103.91 -9.25
CA LEU A 3 -24.52 -103.11 -10.37
C LEU A 3 -25.99 -103.27 -10.76
N VAL A 4 -26.53 -104.41 -10.35
CA VAL A 4 -27.95 -104.70 -10.24
C VAL A 4 -28.67 -103.65 -9.36
N SER A 5 -28.00 -102.83 -8.53
CA SER A 5 -28.70 -101.94 -7.60
C SER A 5 -29.39 -100.70 -8.21
N LEU A 6 -28.84 -100.08 -9.28
CA LEU A 6 -29.21 -98.72 -9.69
C LEU A 6 -30.28 -98.59 -10.79
N LEU A 7 -30.57 -99.65 -11.56
CA LEU A 7 -31.75 -99.67 -12.44
C LEU A 7 -33.04 -99.82 -11.60
N PRO A 8 -34.13 -99.09 -11.92
CA PRO A 8 -35.41 -99.26 -11.25
C PRO A 8 -35.84 -100.74 -11.29
N LYS A 9 -36.13 -101.28 -10.09
CA LYS A 9 -36.34 -102.72 -9.83
C LYS A 9 -37.18 -103.48 -10.87
N PRO A 10 -38.31 -102.96 -11.43
CA PRO A 10 -39.08 -103.71 -12.42
C PRO A 10 -38.33 -103.98 -13.73
N LEU A 11 -37.61 -103.00 -14.30
CA LEU A 11 -36.96 -103.15 -15.62
C LEU A 11 -35.82 -104.15 -15.57
N ARG A 12 -35.00 -104.08 -14.52
CA ARG A 12 -33.89 -105.00 -14.30
C ARG A 12 -34.35 -106.45 -14.16
N ARG A 13 -35.38 -106.69 -13.33
CA ARG A 13 -35.94 -108.03 -13.14
C ARG A 13 -36.49 -108.53 -14.47
N ARG A 14 -37.23 -107.68 -15.19
CA ARG A 14 -37.84 -107.98 -16.48
C ARG A 14 -36.83 -108.33 -17.56
N MET A 15 -35.79 -107.52 -17.79
CA MET A 15 -34.80 -107.77 -18.84
C MET A 15 -33.99 -109.04 -18.56
N ILE A 16 -33.58 -109.27 -17.29
CA ILE A 16 -32.90 -110.52 -16.90
C ILE A 16 -33.85 -111.72 -17.06
N THR A 17 -35.13 -111.62 -16.69
CA THR A 17 -36.08 -112.73 -16.91
C THR A 17 -36.44 -112.93 -18.38
N GLU A 18 -36.55 -111.90 -19.20
CA GLU A 18 -36.85 -112.01 -20.63
C GLU A 18 -35.64 -112.61 -21.38
N VAL A 19 -34.41 -112.20 -21.06
CA VAL A 19 -33.19 -112.82 -21.60
C VAL A 19 -33.03 -114.26 -21.12
N LEU A 20 -33.22 -114.57 -19.83
CA LEU A 20 -33.15 -115.94 -19.31
C LEU A 20 -34.29 -116.83 -19.86
N ALA A 21 -35.49 -116.29 -20.08
CA ALA A 21 -36.62 -117.03 -20.64
C ALA A 21 -36.43 -117.28 -22.15
N ALA A 22 -36.03 -116.27 -22.92
CA ALA A 22 -35.66 -116.43 -24.32
C ALA A 22 -34.53 -117.47 -24.46
N TYR A 23 -33.50 -117.35 -23.61
CA TYR A 23 -32.41 -118.31 -23.55
C TYR A 23 -32.89 -119.73 -23.18
N ALA A 24 -33.75 -119.88 -22.17
CA ALA A 24 -34.30 -121.19 -21.78
C ALA A 24 -35.13 -121.83 -22.90
N VAL A 25 -35.87 -121.04 -23.69
CA VAL A 25 -36.61 -121.52 -24.87
C VAL A 25 -35.65 -121.93 -25.99
N THR A 26 -34.67 -121.09 -26.35
CA THR A 26 -33.65 -121.44 -27.34
C THR A 26 -32.85 -122.68 -26.91
N ALA A 27 -32.56 -122.80 -25.62
CA ALA A 27 -31.88 -123.93 -25.03
C ALA A 27 -32.73 -125.21 -25.10
N ALA A 28 -34.01 -125.16 -24.75
CA ALA A 28 -34.92 -126.30 -24.89
C ALA A 28 -35.05 -126.78 -26.35
N VAL A 29 -35.17 -125.84 -27.31
CA VAL A 29 -35.27 -126.16 -28.74
C VAL A 29 -33.97 -126.76 -29.27
N THR A 30 -32.81 -126.14 -28.99
CA THR A 30 -31.51 -126.65 -29.45
C THR A 30 -31.12 -127.97 -28.78
N GLY A 31 -31.39 -128.13 -27.48
CA GLY A 31 -31.22 -129.40 -26.77
C GLY A 31 -32.09 -130.52 -27.37
N GLY A 32 -33.32 -130.22 -27.77
CA GLY A 32 -34.19 -131.16 -28.49
C GLY A 32 -33.62 -131.60 -29.85
N ILE A 33 -33.04 -130.67 -30.62
CA ILE A 33 -32.35 -130.97 -31.88
C ILE A 33 -31.12 -131.86 -31.64
N VAL A 34 -30.33 -131.57 -30.60
CA VAL A 34 -29.15 -132.37 -30.21
C VAL A 34 -29.53 -133.81 -29.84
N VAL A 35 -30.64 -134.01 -29.13
CA VAL A 35 -31.19 -135.35 -28.85
C VAL A 35 -31.59 -136.08 -30.13
N GLY A 36 -32.28 -135.38 -31.05
CA GLY A 36 -32.70 -135.95 -32.34
C GLY A 36 -31.53 -136.33 -33.26
N ILE A 37 -30.44 -135.56 -33.26
CA ILE A 37 -29.21 -135.90 -34.00
C ILE A 37 -28.54 -137.14 -33.39
N GLY A 38 -28.47 -137.24 -32.06
CA GLY A 38 -27.88 -138.39 -31.37
C GLY A 38 -28.60 -139.70 -31.68
N THR A 39 -29.94 -139.71 -31.64
CA THR A 39 -30.73 -140.91 -31.98
C THR A 39 -30.62 -141.31 -33.45
N ALA A 40 -30.51 -140.34 -34.37
CA ALA A 40 -30.39 -140.61 -35.81
C ALA A 40 -28.99 -141.07 -36.25
N THR A 41 -27.93 -140.68 -35.52
CA THR A 41 -26.53 -140.96 -35.90
C THR A 41 -25.87 -142.10 -35.12
N GLY A 42 -26.53 -142.62 -34.09
CA GLY A 42 -26.00 -143.71 -33.24
C GLY A 42 -24.91 -143.26 -32.24
N LEU A 43 -24.65 -141.95 -32.13
CA LEU A 43 -23.75 -141.38 -31.14
C LEU A 43 -24.40 -141.38 -29.74
N PRO A 44 -23.61 -141.51 -28.65
CA PRO A 44 -24.15 -141.47 -27.30
C PRO A 44 -24.76 -140.09 -26.99
N VAL A 45 -26.09 -140.05 -26.87
CA VAL A 45 -26.88 -138.83 -26.59
C VAL A 45 -26.39 -138.10 -25.33
N THR A 46 -25.89 -138.83 -24.33
CA THR A 46 -25.29 -138.28 -23.11
C THR A 46 -24.05 -137.43 -23.37
N ALA A 47 -23.19 -137.80 -24.34
CA ALA A 47 -22.01 -137.02 -24.70
C ALA A 47 -22.39 -135.75 -25.48
N LEU A 48 -23.39 -135.85 -26.37
CA LEU A 48 -23.90 -134.72 -27.12
C LEU A 48 -24.61 -133.68 -26.21
N LEU A 49 -25.42 -134.15 -25.25
CA LEU A 49 -26.04 -133.29 -24.24
C LEU A 49 -25.02 -132.65 -23.29
N ALA A 50 -23.94 -133.36 -22.92
CA ALA A 50 -22.86 -132.79 -22.12
C ALA A 50 -22.12 -131.68 -22.88
N ALA A 51 -21.75 -131.93 -24.15
CA ALA A 51 -21.10 -130.93 -25.00
C ALA A 51 -21.99 -129.69 -25.22
N TRP A 52 -23.28 -129.89 -25.49
CA TRP A 52 -24.26 -128.82 -25.59
C TRP A 52 -24.45 -128.07 -24.25
N GLY A 53 -24.46 -128.76 -23.12
CA GLY A 53 -24.53 -128.14 -21.80
C GLY A 53 -23.33 -127.24 -21.48
N VAL A 54 -22.13 -127.60 -21.97
CA VAL A 54 -20.93 -126.75 -21.85
C VAL A 54 -21.03 -125.52 -22.75
N THR A 55 -21.42 -125.65 -24.02
CA THR A 55 -21.60 -124.48 -24.90
C THR A 55 -22.72 -123.57 -24.40
N ALA A 56 -23.78 -124.15 -23.83
CA ALA A 56 -24.85 -123.42 -23.16
C ALA A 56 -24.31 -122.60 -21.97
N ALA A 57 -23.61 -123.24 -21.04
CA ALA A 57 -23.01 -122.57 -19.89
C ALA A 57 -22.02 -121.46 -20.29
N LEU A 58 -21.20 -121.68 -21.33
CA LEU A 58 -20.30 -120.65 -21.88
C LEU A 58 -21.05 -119.46 -22.48
N PHE A 59 -22.19 -119.67 -23.15
CA PHE A 59 -23.00 -118.59 -23.69
C PHE A 59 -23.69 -117.76 -22.59
N VAL A 60 -24.19 -118.41 -21.52
CA VAL A 60 -24.72 -117.71 -20.33
C VAL A 60 -23.62 -116.94 -19.61
N ALA A 61 -22.44 -117.53 -19.44
CA ALA A 61 -21.29 -116.87 -18.82
C ALA A 61 -20.82 -115.66 -19.65
N GLY A 62 -20.66 -115.81 -20.97
CA GLY A 62 -20.30 -114.73 -21.88
C GLY A 62 -21.34 -113.60 -21.88
N GLY A 63 -22.62 -113.94 -21.99
CA GLY A 63 -23.71 -112.97 -21.91
C GLY A 63 -23.77 -112.24 -20.55
N TYR A 64 -23.51 -112.95 -19.45
CA TYR A 64 -23.42 -112.34 -18.12
C TYR A 64 -22.21 -111.40 -17.98
N LEU A 65 -21.04 -111.77 -18.52
CA LEU A 65 -19.84 -110.92 -18.50
C LEU A 65 -20.06 -109.63 -19.32
N ILE A 66 -20.61 -109.74 -20.54
CA ILE A 66 -20.94 -108.60 -21.41
C ILE A 66 -22.02 -107.72 -20.76
N ALA A 67 -23.09 -108.31 -20.23
CA ALA A 67 -24.16 -107.56 -19.58
C ALA A 67 -23.67 -106.87 -18.29
N ARG A 68 -22.76 -107.49 -17.54
CA ARG A 68 -22.13 -106.88 -16.38
C ARG A 68 -21.29 -105.67 -16.79
N ASP A 69 -20.38 -105.83 -17.74
CA ASP A 69 -19.52 -104.74 -18.22
C ASP A 69 -20.33 -103.54 -18.76
N LEU A 70 -21.34 -103.81 -19.59
CA LEU A 70 -22.23 -102.79 -20.16
C LEU A 70 -23.00 -102.00 -19.10
N ILE A 71 -23.54 -102.68 -18.09
CA ILE A 71 -24.29 -101.99 -17.03
C ILE A 71 -23.30 -101.23 -16.10
N ASP A 72 -22.05 -101.72 -15.89
CA ASP A 72 -21.01 -101.16 -15.01
C ASP A 72 -20.66 -99.75 -15.52
N VAL A 73 -20.39 -99.63 -16.82
CA VAL A 73 -20.17 -98.35 -17.51
C VAL A 73 -21.44 -97.48 -17.56
N SER A 74 -22.63 -98.05 -17.81
CA SER A 74 -23.87 -97.28 -17.89
C SER A 74 -24.24 -96.58 -16.57
N ASN A 75 -24.06 -97.26 -15.42
CA ASN A 75 -24.30 -96.66 -14.11
C ASN A 75 -23.21 -95.63 -13.77
N GLY A 76 -21.95 -95.86 -14.17
CA GLY A 76 -20.87 -94.86 -14.04
C GLY A 76 -21.17 -93.56 -14.80
N LEU A 77 -21.47 -93.67 -16.10
CA LEU A 77 -21.88 -92.53 -16.94
C LEU A 77 -23.10 -91.79 -16.36
N THR A 78 -24.09 -92.52 -15.83
CA THR A 78 -25.28 -91.93 -15.22
C THR A 78 -24.98 -91.23 -13.89
N ALA A 79 -24.01 -91.72 -13.11
CA ALA A 79 -23.56 -91.06 -11.89
C ALA A 79 -22.81 -89.76 -12.23
N SER A 80 -21.81 -89.83 -13.11
CA SER A 80 -21.01 -88.67 -13.50
C SER A 80 -21.79 -87.61 -14.30
N ALA A 81 -22.83 -88.00 -15.03
CA ALA A 81 -23.76 -87.04 -15.65
C ALA A 81 -24.67 -86.34 -14.63
N ARG A 82 -24.95 -86.95 -13.46
CA ARG A 82 -25.62 -86.28 -12.33
C ARG A 82 -24.67 -85.38 -11.57
N GLU A 83 -23.46 -85.84 -11.28
CA GLU A 83 -22.38 -85.02 -10.67
C GLU A 83 -22.16 -83.74 -11.49
N LEU A 84 -22.09 -83.86 -12.83
CA LEU A 84 -22.05 -82.73 -13.76
C LEU A 84 -23.27 -81.79 -13.71
N ALA A 85 -24.47 -82.32 -13.48
CA ALA A 85 -25.70 -81.54 -13.37
C ALA A 85 -25.85 -80.85 -11.99
N ASP A 86 -25.30 -81.48 -10.94
CA ASP A 86 -25.28 -81.00 -9.56
C ASP A 86 -24.11 -80.03 -9.30
N GLY A 87 -23.23 -79.81 -10.30
CA GLY A 87 -22.14 -78.83 -10.28
C GLY A 87 -20.76 -79.37 -9.88
N ASP A 88 -20.61 -80.69 -9.76
CA ASP A 88 -19.31 -81.33 -9.49
C ASP A 88 -18.59 -81.68 -10.81
N PHE A 89 -17.62 -80.84 -11.16
CA PHE A 89 -16.74 -81.00 -12.33
C PHE A 89 -15.43 -81.75 -12.00
N SER A 90 -15.35 -82.48 -10.88
CA SER A 90 -14.17 -83.26 -10.46
C SER A 90 -14.18 -84.71 -10.98
N ALA A 91 -15.36 -85.28 -11.23
CA ALA A 91 -15.56 -86.68 -11.63
C ALA A 91 -14.62 -87.15 -12.76
N THR A 92 -13.88 -88.25 -12.54
CA THR A 92 -12.91 -88.80 -13.49
C THR A 92 -13.52 -89.87 -14.39
N PHE A 93 -13.40 -89.67 -15.70
CA PHE A 93 -13.87 -90.59 -16.72
C PHE A 93 -12.75 -91.55 -17.17
N ASP A 94 -13.03 -92.86 -17.18
CA ASP A 94 -12.06 -93.89 -17.59
C ASP A 94 -11.93 -93.97 -19.13
N GLN A 95 -10.71 -93.76 -19.65
CA GLN A 95 -10.45 -93.60 -21.08
C GLN A 95 -9.85 -94.86 -21.75
N GLN A 96 -9.74 -96.00 -21.06
CA GLN A 96 -9.11 -97.21 -21.62
C GLN A 96 -10.06 -98.09 -22.47
N ARG A 97 -11.03 -97.50 -23.16
CA ARG A 97 -12.12 -98.23 -23.85
C ARG A 97 -12.37 -97.66 -25.25
N ASP A 98 -12.14 -98.48 -26.28
CA ASP A 98 -12.16 -98.11 -27.69
C ASP A 98 -13.50 -98.43 -28.41
N ASP A 99 -14.64 -98.25 -27.74
CA ASP A 99 -15.98 -98.53 -28.28
C ASP A 99 -16.93 -97.32 -28.20
N GLU A 100 -18.19 -97.50 -28.62
CA GLU A 100 -19.19 -96.43 -28.66
C GLU A 100 -19.51 -95.83 -27.27
N LEU A 101 -19.28 -96.59 -26.19
CA LEU A 101 -19.40 -96.06 -24.82
C LEU A 101 -18.16 -95.25 -24.45
N GLY A 102 -16.99 -95.64 -24.93
CA GLY A 102 -15.77 -94.84 -24.91
C GLY A 102 -15.94 -93.48 -25.60
N GLU A 103 -16.58 -93.44 -26.77
CA GLU A 103 -16.86 -92.19 -27.50
C GLU A 103 -17.82 -91.28 -26.71
N LEU A 104 -18.91 -91.83 -26.15
CA LEU A 104 -19.82 -91.09 -25.27
C LEU A 104 -19.09 -90.53 -24.03
N ASN A 105 -18.20 -91.33 -23.44
CA ASN A 105 -17.40 -90.94 -22.28
C ASN A 105 -16.41 -89.81 -22.61
N ALA A 106 -15.81 -89.85 -23.82
CA ALA A 106 -14.96 -88.77 -24.34
C ALA A 106 -15.76 -87.49 -24.63
N ALA A 107 -16.99 -87.60 -25.16
CA ALA A 107 -17.88 -86.46 -25.37
C ALA A 107 -18.29 -85.79 -24.04
N LEU A 108 -18.64 -86.60 -23.02
CA LEU A 108 -18.97 -86.11 -21.68
C LEU A 108 -17.75 -85.48 -20.98
N SER A 109 -16.56 -86.05 -21.20
CA SER A 109 -15.29 -85.46 -20.73
C SER A 109 -14.99 -84.09 -21.35
N ARG A 110 -15.25 -83.92 -22.65
CA ARG A 110 -15.13 -82.62 -23.34
C ARG A 110 -16.17 -81.62 -22.85
N LEU A 111 -17.40 -82.05 -22.59
CA LEU A 111 -18.44 -81.21 -22.00
C LEU A 111 -18.05 -80.72 -20.60
N ARG A 112 -17.58 -81.62 -19.72
CA ARG A 112 -17.03 -81.28 -18.40
C ARG A 112 -15.92 -80.25 -18.50
N ALA A 113 -14.94 -80.47 -19.40
CA ALA A 113 -13.83 -79.55 -19.61
C ALA A 113 -14.33 -78.17 -20.08
N SER A 114 -15.23 -78.13 -21.06
CA SER A 114 -15.79 -76.87 -21.59
C SER A 114 -16.64 -76.11 -20.57
N LEU A 115 -17.39 -76.80 -19.71
CA LEU A 115 -18.16 -76.17 -18.64
C LEU A 115 -17.25 -75.64 -17.53
N ARG A 116 -16.18 -76.36 -17.19
CA ARG A 116 -15.18 -75.92 -16.22
C ARG A 116 -14.42 -74.70 -16.71
N ASP A 117 -13.92 -74.73 -17.95
CA ASP A 117 -13.22 -73.62 -18.61
C ASP A 117 -14.08 -72.33 -18.62
N ARG A 118 -15.39 -72.45 -18.93
CA ARG A 118 -16.35 -71.35 -18.85
C ARG A 118 -16.67 -70.87 -17.43
N LEU A 119 -16.60 -71.74 -16.43
CA LEU A 119 -16.78 -71.35 -15.03
C LEU A 119 -15.54 -70.59 -14.54
N ASP A 120 -14.35 -71.11 -14.81
CA ASP A 120 -13.07 -70.47 -14.50
C ASP A 120 -12.98 -69.09 -15.20
N GLU A 121 -13.36 -68.97 -16.48
CA GLU A 121 -13.45 -67.70 -17.22
C GLU A 121 -14.50 -66.74 -16.62
N ALA A 122 -15.69 -67.23 -16.26
CA ALA A 122 -16.73 -66.40 -15.66
C ALA A 122 -16.43 -65.96 -14.22
N GLU A 123 -15.65 -66.74 -13.46
CA GLU A 123 -15.15 -66.36 -12.14
C GLU A 123 -14.01 -65.33 -12.25
N ALA A 124 -13.07 -65.52 -13.19
CA ALA A 124 -12.03 -64.54 -13.49
C ALA A 124 -12.64 -63.18 -13.91
N ALA A 125 -13.57 -63.18 -14.87
CA ALA A 125 -14.24 -61.97 -15.32
C ALA A 125 -15.03 -61.26 -14.20
N ARG A 126 -15.64 -62.02 -13.27
CA ARG A 126 -16.30 -61.44 -12.07
C ARG A 126 -15.28 -60.86 -11.09
N GLY A 127 -14.14 -61.52 -10.89
CA GLY A 127 -13.05 -61.05 -10.04
C GLY A 127 -12.46 -59.74 -10.56
N GLU A 128 -12.20 -59.65 -11.87
CA GLU A 128 -11.73 -58.42 -12.53
C GLU A 128 -12.76 -57.29 -12.44
N ALA A 129 -14.04 -57.58 -12.68
CA ALA A 129 -15.12 -56.61 -12.57
C ALA A 129 -15.30 -56.09 -11.14
N ALA A 130 -15.19 -56.96 -10.13
CA ALA A 130 -15.21 -56.58 -8.72
C ALA A 130 -14.01 -55.69 -8.38
N ALA A 131 -12.79 -56.11 -8.72
CA ALA A 131 -11.58 -55.32 -8.47
C ALA A 131 -11.57 -53.97 -9.21
N ALA A 132 -12.16 -53.89 -10.41
CA ALA A 132 -12.32 -52.64 -11.15
C ALA A 132 -13.36 -51.71 -10.48
N ARG A 133 -14.45 -52.29 -9.97
CA ARG A 133 -15.46 -51.56 -9.20
C ARG A 133 -14.89 -51.02 -7.89
N ASP A 134 -14.16 -51.84 -7.13
CA ASP A 134 -13.55 -51.44 -5.85
C ASP A 134 -12.54 -50.29 -6.05
N ARG A 135 -11.77 -50.31 -7.15
CA ARG A 135 -10.90 -49.21 -7.57
C ARG A 135 -11.69 -47.93 -7.90
N ALA A 136 -12.77 -48.03 -8.68
CA ALA A 136 -13.62 -46.88 -9.00
C ALA A 136 -14.31 -46.30 -7.76
N GLU A 137 -14.78 -47.14 -6.84
CA GLU A 137 -15.33 -46.72 -5.54
C GLU A 137 -14.26 -46.18 -4.59
N GLY A 138 -12.97 -46.48 -4.82
CA GLY A 138 -11.81 -45.82 -4.21
C GLY A 138 -11.67 -44.37 -4.68
N VAL A 139 -11.45 -44.17 -5.98
CA VAL A 139 -11.26 -42.84 -6.60
C VAL A 139 -12.44 -41.90 -6.29
N VAL A 140 -13.68 -42.39 -6.33
CA VAL A 140 -14.87 -41.57 -5.99
C VAL A 140 -14.91 -41.16 -4.51
N ARG A 141 -14.32 -41.93 -3.59
CA ARG A 141 -14.21 -41.53 -2.18
C ARG A 141 -13.11 -40.49 -1.98
N GLU A 142 -11.97 -40.66 -2.63
CA GLU A 142 -10.85 -39.72 -2.63
C GLU A 142 -11.28 -38.35 -3.18
N MET A 143 -11.90 -38.32 -4.38
CA MET A 143 -12.44 -37.10 -4.97
C MET A 143 -13.48 -36.39 -4.07
N ARG A 144 -14.27 -37.14 -3.29
CA ARG A 144 -15.22 -36.52 -2.34
C ARG A 144 -14.51 -35.90 -1.14
N ALA A 145 -13.52 -36.59 -0.58
CA ALA A 145 -12.73 -36.05 0.52
C ALA A 145 -12.00 -34.76 0.11
N ALA A 146 -11.39 -34.73 -1.08
CA ALA A 146 -10.77 -33.53 -1.63
C ALA A 146 -11.80 -32.39 -1.84
N VAL A 147 -13.00 -32.69 -2.36
CA VAL A 147 -14.06 -31.67 -2.51
C VAL A 147 -14.54 -31.11 -1.16
N ASP A 148 -14.72 -31.96 -0.14
CA ASP A 148 -15.13 -31.52 1.21
C ASP A 148 -14.05 -30.63 1.87
N GLU A 149 -12.77 -30.93 1.65
CA GLU A 149 -11.64 -30.08 2.06
C GLU A 149 -11.64 -28.73 1.30
N TYR A 150 -11.89 -28.77 -0.01
CA TYR A 150 -11.90 -27.56 -0.85
C TYR A 150 -13.08 -26.65 -0.48
N GLU A 151 -14.26 -27.22 -0.20
CA GLU A 151 -15.41 -26.47 0.34
C GLU A 151 -15.07 -25.83 1.69
N THR A 152 -14.38 -26.54 2.57
CA THR A 152 -13.96 -26.02 3.89
C THR A 152 -13.00 -24.85 3.77
N ALA A 153 -11.96 -24.95 2.93
CA ALA A 153 -10.98 -23.87 2.74
C ALA A 153 -11.60 -22.66 2.02
N PHE A 154 -12.44 -22.88 1.01
CA PHE A 154 -13.13 -21.77 0.34
C PHE A 154 -14.19 -21.10 1.25
N ALA A 155 -14.81 -21.82 2.17
CA ALA A 155 -15.66 -21.23 3.21
C ALA A 155 -14.83 -20.34 4.16
N ALA A 156 -13.69 -20.83 4.66
CA ALA A 156 -12.80 -20.03 5.50
C ALA A 156 -12.27 -18.77 4.79
N ALA A 157 -11.89 -18.90 3.52
CA ALA A 157 -11.47 -17.77 2.68
C ALA A 157 -12.61 -16.77 2.42
N ALA A 158 -13.85 -17.23 2.27
CA ALA A 158 -15.03 -16.37 2.14
C ALA A 158 -15.38 -15.64 3.45
N ASP A 159 -15.10 -16.25 4.61
CA ASP A 159 -15.18 -15.63 5.94
C ASP A 159 -13.97 -14.70 6.24
N GLY A 160 -12.99 -14.63 5.33
CA GLY A 160 -11.84 -13.71 5.37
C GLY A 160 -10.52 -14.32 5.84
N ASP A 161 -10.48 -15.62 6.18
CA ASP A 161 -9.22 -16.33 6.43
C ASP A 161 -8.57 -16.76 5.11
N LEU A 162 -7.80 -15.85 4.52
CA LEU A 162 -7.01 -16.10 3.32
C LEU A 162 -5.70 -16.84 3.61
N THR A 163 -5.41 -17.21 4.86
CA THR A 163 -4.17 -17.93 5.23
C THR A 163 -4.28 -19.44 5.05
N VAL A 164 -5.51 -19.96 4.91
CA VAL A 164 -5.75 -21.37 4.61
C VAL A 164 -5.09 -21.79 3.29
N ARG A 165 -4.62 -23.03 3.23
CA ARG A 165 -4.09 -23.65 2.01
C ARG A 165 -4.67 -25.05 1.90
N LEU A 166 -4.89 -25.47 0.66
CA LEU A 166 -5.26 -26.84 0.31
C LEU A 166 -3.99 -27.70 0.33
N ASP A 167 -4.07 -28.90 0.88
CA ASP A 167 -2.96 -29.87 0.98
C ASP A 167 -3.53 -31.27 0.74
N ALA A 168 -4.08 -31.46 -0.48
CA ALA A 168 -4.75 -32.69 -0.85
C ALA A 168 -3.71 -33.74 -1.27
N ASP A 169 -3.30 -34.58 -0.32
CA ASP A 169 -2.37 -35.70 -0.52
C ASP A 169 -2.99 -36.76 -1.47
N THR A 170 -2.90 -36.52 -2.78
CA THR A 170 -3.53 -37.30 -3.86
C THR A 170 -2.54 -37.66 -4.96
N ASP A 171 -2.64 -38.90 -5.46
CA ASP A 171 -1.85 -39.39 -6.59
C ASP A 171 -2.38 -38.91 -7.96
N GLU A 172 -3.55 -38.23 -8.00
CA GLU A 172 -4.21 -37.79 -9.25
C GLU A 172 -3.77 -36.38 -9.66
N ALA A 173 -3.00 -36.28 -10.75
CA ALA A 173 -2.41 -35.02 -11.23
C ALA A 173 -3.44 -33.90 -11.46
N ALA A 174 -4.67 -34.24 -11.89
CA ALA A 174 -5.72 -33.26 -12.12
C ALA A 174 -6.23 -32.57 -10.83
N LEU A 175 -6.09 -33.21 -9.67
CA LEU A 175 -6.44 -32.61 -8.37
C LEU A 175 -5.31 -31.71 -7.87
N GLY A 176 -4.05 -32.11 -8.04
CA GLY A 176 -2.88 -31.28 -7.72
C GLY A 176 -2.78 -30.01 -8.57
N ASP A 177 -3.11 -30.07 -9.87
CA ASP A 177 -3.22 -28.88 -10.73
C ASP A 177 -4.29 -27.89 -10.20
N LEU A 178 -5.42 -28.42 -9.69
CA LEU A 178 -6.49 -27.61 -9.12
C LEU A 178 -6.13 -27.03 -7.75
N GLU A 179 -5.42 -27.79 -6.92
CA GLU A 179 -4.85 -27.33 -5.64
C GLU A 179 -3.90 -26.14 -5.86
N ALA A 180 -2.94 -26.28 -6.77
CA ALA A 180 -1.98 -25.23 -7.11
C ALA A 180 -2.67 -23.96 -7.64
N ALA A 181 -3.71 -24.11 -8.48
CA ALA A 181 -4.50 -23.00 -8.98
C ALA A 181 -5.30 -22.28 -7.86
N ALA A 182 -5.90 -23.04 -6.94
CA ALA A 182 -6.65 -22.51 -5.81
C ALA A 182 -5.74 -21.84 -4.78
N ASN A 183 -4.62 -22.45 -4.40
CA ASN A 183 -3.60 -21.86 -3.54
C ASN A 183 -3.00 -20.59 -4.15
N GLY A 184 -2.80 -20.55 -5.48
CA GLY A 184 -2.39 -19.34 -6.20
C GLY A 184 -3.44 -18.22 -6.18
N MET A 185 -4.74 -18.57 -6.26
CA MET A 185 -5.83 -17.60 -6.10
C MET A 185 -5.88 -17.03 -4.67
N LEU A 186 -5.76 -17.89 -3.65
CA LEU A 186 -5.75 -17.47 -2.25
C LEU A 186 -4.56 -16.54 -1.94
N ALA A 187 -3.36 -16.87 -2.41
CA ALA A 187 -2.18 -16.01 -2.27
C ALA A 187 -2.37 -14.64 -2.97
N GLY A 188 -2.93 -14.62 -4.19
CA GLY A 188 -3.21 -13.36 -4.89
C GLY A 188 -4.28 -12.49 -4.22
N LEU A 189 -5.25 -13.10 -3.53
CA LEU A 189 -6.22 -12.40 -2.70
C LEU A 189 -5.56 -11.87 -1.41
N GLU A 190 -4.71 -12.66 -0.76
CA GLU A 190 -3.95 -12.26 0.44
C GLU A 190 -3.04 -11.06 0.14
N ASP A 191 -2.28 -11.10 -0.95
CA ASP A 191 -1.46 -9.99 -1.44
C ASP A 191 -2.32 -8.73 -1.69
N THR A 192 -3.50 -8.89 -2.30
CA THR A 192 -4.41 -7.78 -2.60
C THR A 192 -4.98 -7.15 -1.33
N VAL A 193 -5.41 -7.96 -0.36
CA VAL A 193 -5.93 -7.47 0.94
C VAL A 193 -4.80 -6.81 1.74
N GLY A 194 -3.61 -7.41 1.78
CA GLY A 194 -2.43 -6.85 2.43
C GLY A 194 -2.02 -5.49 1.84
N ALA A 195 -2.07 -5.34 0.52
CA ALA A 195 -1.85 -4.05 -0.15
C ALA A 195 -2.91 -3.00 0.24
N VAL A 196 -4.20 -3.37 0.22
CA VAL A 196 -5.29 -2.46 0.63
C VAL A 196 -5.16 -2.04 2.10
N GLU A 197 -4.76 -2.94 3.01
CA GLU A 197 -4.50 -2.54 4.40
C GLU A 197 -3.26 -1.64 4.55
N ALA A 198 -2.20 -1.88 3.77
CA ALA A 198 -1.01 -1.03 3.78
C ALA A 198 -1.32 0.38 3.29
N ASP A 199 -2.07 0.50 2.19
CA ASP A 199 -2.55 1.77 1.64
C ASP A 199 -3.51 2.46 2.62
N ALA A 200 -4.41 1.72 3.28
CA ALA A 200 -5.31 2.28 4.29
C ALA A 200 -4.56 2.85 5.51
N ARG A 201 -3.50 2.18 5.96
CA ARG A 201 -2.61 2.70 7.02
C ARG A 201 -1.86 3.95 6.58
N ALA A 202 -1.34 3.95 5.35
CA ALA A 202 -0.67 5.13 4.78
C ALA A 202 -1.62 6.34 4.68
N VAL A 203 -2.86 6.15 4.21
CA VAL A 203 -3.89 7.21 4.15
C VAL A 203 -4.29 7.72 5.53
N ASP A 204 -4.35 6.86 6.55
CA ASP A 204 -4.65 7.22 7.94
C ASP A 204 -3.52 8.06 8.56
N ASP A 205 -2.26 7.70 8.31
CA ASP A 205 -1.09 8.48 8.76
C ASP A 205 -0.92 9.79 7.98
N ASP A 206 -1.10 9.80 6.66
CA ASP A 206 -1.11 11.02 5.85
C ASP A 206 -2.24 11.98 6.28
N SER A 207 -3.41 11.45 6.64
CA SER A 207 -4.53 12.24 7.16
C SER A 207 -4.21 12.89 8.51
N ARG A 208 -3.46 12.20 9.39
CA ARG A 208 -2.96 12.77 10.64
C ARG A 208 -1.93 13.87 10.40
N ALA A 209 -0.99 13.64 9.47
CA ALA A 209 0.02 14.61 9.10
C ALA A 209 -0.63 15.89 8.53
N LEU A 210 -1.58 15.73 7.60
CA LEU A 210 -2.33 16.85 7.02
C LEU A 210 -3.16 17.61 8.08
N ALA A 211 -3.77 16.92 9.05
CA ALA A 211 -4.50 17.58 10.13
C ALA A 211 -3.58 18.43 11.04
N ALA A 212 -2.34 17.99 11.26
CA ALA A 212 -1.32 18.79 11.95
C ALA A 212 -0.90 19.99 11.10
N GLU A 213 -0.57 19.80 9.82
CA GLU A 213 -0.19 20.89 8.90
C GLU A 213 -1.29 21.96 8.77
N VAL A 214 -2.56 21.56 8.71
CA VAL A 214 -3.70 22.50 8.69
C VAL A 214 -3.83 23.27 10.01
N THR A 215 -3.47 22.66 11.15
CA THR A 215 -3.47 23.33 12.45
C THR A 215 -2.36 24.39 12.50
N ASP A 216 -1.15 24.04 12.06
CA ASP A 216 0.00 24.95 11.98
C ASP A 216 -0.26 26.10 10.98
N ALA A 217 -0.86 25.80 9.82
CA ALA A 217 -1.27 26.80 8.84
C ALA A 217 -2.34 27.76 9.37
N THR A 218 -3.27 27.27 10.20
CA THR A 218 -4.28 28.12 10.85
C THR A 218 -3.61 29.07 11.85
N ALA A 219 -2.70 28.57 12.68
CA ALA A 219 -1.94 29.40 13.63
C ALA A 219 -1.08 30.48 12.92
N ALA A 220 -0.47 30.14 11.78
CA ALA A 220 0.28 31.10 10.95
C ALA A 220 -0.63 32.16 10.30
N ILE A 221 -1.89 31.83 9.98
CA ILE A 221 -2.89 32.78 9.47
C ILE A 221 -3.35 33.73 10.58
N ASP A 222 -3.54 33.24 11.80
CA ASP A 222 -3.86 34.06 12.97
C ASP A 222 -2.71 35.05 13.26
N GLU A 223 -1.45 34.59 13.32
CA GLU A 223 -0.27 35.44 13.50
C GLU A 223 -0.13 36.49 12.37
N ALA A 224 -0.40 36.11 11.12
CA ALA A 224 -0.39 37.05 10.00
C ALA A 224 -1.53 38.08 10.09
N THR A 225 -2.66 37.73 10.71
CA THR A 225 -3.78 38.65 10.92
C THR A 225 -3.46 39.66 12.03
N ASP A 226 -2.92 39.20 13.16
CA ASP A 226 -2.43 40.08 14.23
C ASP A 226 -1.37 41.07 13.71
N ALA A 227 -0.43 40.60 12.88
CA ALA A 227 0.58 41.45 12.26
C ALA A 227 0.00 42.51 11.30
N VAL A 228 -1.11 42.20 10.60
CA VAL A 228 -1.81 43.15 9.73
C VAL A 228 -2.53 44.22 10.56
N ASP A 229 -3.15 43.85 11.69
CA ASP A 229 -3.80 44.79 12.60
C ASP A 229 -2.77 45.72 13.29
N ASP A 230 -1.61 45.19 13.70
CA ASP A 230 -0.48 45.99 14.20
C ASP A 230 0.03 47.00 13.15
N ILE A 231 0.16 46.58 11.88
CA ILE A 231 0.52 47.47 10.77
C ILE A 231 -0.56 48.55 10.55
N ALA A 232 -1.84 48.19 10.63
CA ALA A 232 -2.94 49.14 10.50
C ALA A 232 -2.94 50.19 11.62
N GLY A 233 -2.69 49.77 12.86
CA GLY A 233 -2.51 50.64 14.02
C GLY A 233 -1.30 51.57 13.88
N ALA A 234 -0.14 51.02 13.49
CA ALA A 234 1.07 51.79 13.24
C ALA A 234 0.90 52.82 12.12
N ALA A 235 0.21 52.45 11.02
CA ALA A 235 -0.10 53.34 9.92
C ALA A 235 -1.09 54.45 10.33
N ALA A 236 -2.05 54.18 11.22
CA ALA A 236 -2.93 55.21 11.78
C ALA A 236 -2.13 56.22 12.63
N ALA A 237 -1.30 55.75 13.56
CA ALA A 237 -0.44 56.59 14.38
C ALA A 237 0.60 57.37 13.54
N GLN A 238 1.03 56.83 12.39
CA GLN A 238 1.91 57.55 11.47
C GLN A 238 1.18 58.71 10.76
N ARG A 239 -0.12 58.57 10.43
CA ARG A 239 -0.90 59.69 9.86
C ARG A 239 -1.07 60.82 10.86
N GLU A 240 -1.43 60.50 12.10
CA GLU A 240 -1.56 61.50 13.17
C GLU A 240 -0.27 62.32 13.34
N ARG A 241 0.89 61.67 13.40
CA ARG A 241 2.21 62.35 13.43
C ARG A 241 2.53 63.16 12.17
N LEU A 242 2.02 62.78 11.00
CA LEU A 242 2.21 63.55 9.77
C LEU A 242 1.31 64.78 9.73
N ASP A 243 0.10 64.69 10.30
CA ASP A 243 -0.79 65.83 10.50
C ASP A 243 -0.22 66.82 11.54
N ASP A 244 0.36 66.32 12.64
CA ASP A 244 1.11 67.14 13.62
C ASP A 244 2.26 67.91 12.93
N VAL A 245 3.11 67.21 12.17
CA VAL A 245 4.23 67.82 11.43
C VAL A 245 3.76 68.80 10.37
N ALA A 246 2.60 68.57 9.73
CA ALA A 246 2.00 69.53 8.81
C ALA A 246 1.52 70.80 9.53
N GLY A 247 1.04 70.67 10.77
CA GLY A 247 0.74 71.79 11.68
C GLY A 247 1.99 72.59 12.03
N ASP A 248 3.04 71.92 12.53
CA ASP A 248 4.34 72.55 12.87
C ASP A 248 4.96 73.29 11.68
N LEU A 249 4.82 72.75 10.46
CA LEU A 249 5.27 73.41 9.22
C LEU A 249 4.45 74.65 8.88
N GLY A 250 3.16 74.66 9.21
CA GLY A 250 2.30 75.85 9.10
C GLY A 250 2.75 76.97 10.04
N ASP A 251 2.98 76.64 11.31
CA ASP A 251 3.47 77.59 12.33
C ASP A 251 4.87 78.12 11.99
N LEU A 252 5.75 77.26 11.46
CA LEU A 252 7.06 77.67 10.95
C LEU A 252 6.93 78.63 9.76
N SER A 253 6.00 78.38 8.82
CA SER A 253 5.74 79.28 7.69
C SER A 253 5.24 80.65 8.17
N ALA A 254 4.31 80.68 9.12
CA ALA A 254 3.83 81.92 9.73
C ALA A 254 4.95 82.70 10.44
N THR A 255 5.85 81.98 11.14
CA THR A 255 7.02 82.59 11.79
C THR A 255 8.01 83.17 10.76
N VAL A 256 8.21 82.49 9.62
CA VAL A 256 9.06 82.99 8.52
C VAL A 256 8.44 84.23 7.87
N GLU A 257 7.13 84.26 7.67
CA GLU A 257 6.41 85.45 7.18
C GLU A 257 6.50 86.63 8.17
N GLU A 258 6.38 86.38 9.48
CA GLU A 258 6.57 87.41 10.51
C GLU A 258 8.01 87.96 10.48
N VAL A 259 9.03 87.09 10.46
CA VAL A 259 10.44 87.51 10.40
C VAL A 259 10.74 88.29 9.12
N ALA A 260 10.15 87.90 7.97
CA ALA A 260 10.27 88.66 6.74
C ALA A 260 9.65 90.05 6.88
N GLY A 261 8.43 90.16 7.43
CA GLY A 261 7.77 91.45 7.69
C GLY A 261 8.52 92.33 8.70
N GLN A 262 9.11 91.74 9.74
CA GLN A 262 9.96 92.43 10.70
C GLN A 262 11.25 92.94 10.05
N ALA A 263 11.91 92.14 9.21
CA ALA A 263 13.10 92.57 8.45
C ALA A 263 12.78 93.72 7.49
N ASP A 264 11.63 93.66 6.82
CA ASP A 264 11.09 94.72 5.96
C ASP A 264 10.81 96.01 6.76
N GLY A 265 10.35 95.89 8.02
CA GLY A 265 10.19 97.01 8.96
C GLY A 265 11.54 97.62 9.36
N VAL A 266 12.51 96.79 9.75
CA VAL A 266 13.87 97.22 10.11
C VAL A 266 14.57 97.91 8.94
N ALA A 267 14.37 97.44 7.70
CA ALA A 267 14.92 98.09 6.51
C ALA A 267 14.43 99.54 6.36
N ARG A 268 13.13 99.78 6.58
CA ARG A 268 12.54 101.14 6.55
C ARG A 268 13.09 102.02 7.67
N GLU A 269 13.17 101.51 8.90
CA GLU A 269 13.69 102.29 10.03
C GLU A 269 15.19 102.62 9.89
N VAL A 270 15.97 101.77 9.21
CA VAL A 270 17.36 102.07 8.82
C VAL A 270 17.43 103.16 7.75
N GLU A 271 16.48 103.19 6.81
CA GLU A 271 16.38 104.23 5.77
C GLU A 271 16.00 105.59 6.39
N ASP A 272 14.99 105.62 7.27
CA ASP A 272 14.60 106.79 8.08
C ASP A 272 15.78 107.31 8.94
N ALA A 273 16.52 106.40 9.59
CA ALA A 273 17.68 106.76 10.41
C ALA A 273 18.85 107.30 9.57
N ALA A 274 19.00 106.85 8.32
CA ALA A 274 19.99 107.37 7.39
C ALA A 274 19.63 108.78 6.90
N GLU A 275 18.35 109.04 6.60
CA GLU A 275 17.86 110.38 6.24
C GLU A 275 18.01 111.36 7.42
N LEU A 276 17.59 110.98 8.63
CA LEU A 276 17.77 111.78 9.84
C LEU A 276 19.26 112.04 10.13
N GLY A 277 20.12 111.05 9.89
CA GLY A 277 21.58 111.17 10.02
C GLY A 277 22.23 112.06 8.95
N ALA A 278 21.62 112.19 7.76
CA ALA A 278 22.03 113.13 6.74
C ALA A 278 21.63 114.57 7.14
N ALA A 279 20.37 114.80 7.51
CA ALA A 279 19.89 116.09 7.99
C ALA A 279 20.65 116.58 9.23
N GLY A 280 20.95 115.69 10.18
CA GLY A 280 21.78 116.01 11.35
C GLY A 280 23.23 116.36 11.02
N ARG A 281 23.77 115.84 9.91
CA ARG A 281 25.11 116.17 9.41
C ARG A 281 25.13 117.53 8.72
N GLU A 282 24.10 117.84 7.95
CA GLU A 282 23.90 119.15 7.32
C GLU A 282 23.80 120.24 8.38
N ALA A 283 22.90 120.09 9.36
CA ALA A 283 22.77 121.04 10.48
C ALA A 283 24.05 121.19 11.32
N ALA A 284 24.87 120.14 11.42
CA ALA A 284 26.17 120.21 12.08
C ALA A 284 27.25 120.91 11.23
N SER A 285 27.13 120.88 9.90
CA SER A 285 27.96 121.67 8.99
C SER A 285 27.60 123.15 9.08
N ASP A 286 26.30 123.48 8.97
CA ASP A 286 25.80 124.85 9.10
C ASP A 286 26.24 125.49 10.42
N ALA A 287 26.14 124.74 11.53
CA ALA A 287 26.59 125.20 12.84
C ALA A 287 28.13 125.36 12.94
N ALA A 288 28.91 124.60 12.18
CA ALA A 288 30.36 124.73 12.11
C ALA A 288 30.78 125.96 11.28
N ASP A 289 30.09 126.21 10.15
CA ASP A 289 30.31 127.37 9.31
C ASP A 289 29.91 128.67 10.02
N GLU A 290 28.79 128.68 10.75
CA GLU A 290 28.39 129.80 11.62
C GLU A 290 29.42 130.05 12.74
N MET A 291 29.96 128.99 13.36
CA MET A 291 31.03 129.11 14.36
C MET A 291 32.35 129.63 13.77
N ALA A 292 32.65 129.31 12.51
CA ALA A 292 33.79 129.91 11.80
C ALA A 292 33.55 131.41 11.54
N GLY A 293 32.35 131.79 11.08
CA GLY A 293 31.94 133.19 10.92
C GLY A 293 32.02 134.00 12.22
N ILE A 294 31.61 133.41 13.35
CA ILE A 294 31.79 134.02 14.69
C ILE A 294 33.29 134.18 15.02
N SER A 295 34.14 133.19 14.69
CA SER A 295 35.58 133.28 14.92
C SER A 295 36.23 134.43 14.12
N ASP A 296 35.83 134.61 12.86
CA ASP A 296 36.33 135.70 12.01
C ASP A 296 35.86 137.08 12.50
N GLN A 297 34.62 137.18 12.99
CA GLN A 297 34.11 138.40 13.64
C GLN A 297 34.89 138.71 14.93
N VAL A 298 35.21 137.70 15.74
CA VAL A 298 36.04 137.86 16.95
C VAL A 298 37.48 138.27 16.60
N ALA A 299 38.07 137.73 15.53
CA ALA A 299 39.37 138.15 15.04
C ALA A 299 39.35 139.61 14.57
N THR A 300 38.35 140.00 13.77
CA THR A 300 38.14 141.38 13.31
C THR A 300 37.93 142.35 14.49
N ALA A 301 37.19 141.92 15.52
CA ALA A 301 37.00 142.70 16.74
C ALA A 301 38.30 142.86 17.52
N ASN A 302 39.16 141.84 17.59
CA ASN A 302 40.50 141.93 18.17
C ASN A 302 41.41 142.87 17.38
N GLU A 303 41.38 142.83 16.04
CA GLU A 303 42.12 143.79 15.20
C GLU A 303 41.63 145.22 15.44
N ALA A 304 40.32 145.44 15.56
CA ALA A 304 39.75 146.74 15.91
C ALA A 304 40.14 147.20 17.33
N VAL A 305 40.30 146.28 18.29
CA VAL A 305 40.81 146.57 19.64
C VAL A 305 42.29 146.92 19.59
N MET A 306 43.15 146.16 18.89
CA MET A 306 44.57 146.49 18.74
C MET A 306 44.76 147.83 18.02
N ALA A 307 44.00 148.10 16.95
CA ALA A 307 44.03 149.38 16.25
C ALA A 307 43.46 150.55 17.09
N LEU A 308 42.69 150.25 18.14
CA LEU A 308 42.26 151.22 19.15
C LEU A 308 43.32 151.40 20.24
N GLU A 309 44.00 150.35 20.67
CA GLU A 309 45.17 150.40 21.57
C GLU A 309 46.31 151.21 20.93
N ASP A 310 46.67 150.93 19.68
CA ASP A 310 47.63 151.73 18.89
C ASP A 310 47.22 153.22 18.83
N ARG A 311 45.91 153.51 18.72
CA ARG A 311 45.38 154.89 18.77
C ARG A 311 45.51 155.51 20.15
N MET A 312 45.29 154.75 21.22
CA MET A 312 45.42 155.22 22.60
C MET A 312 46.90 155.44 22.96
N ASP A 313 47.81 154.64 22.43
CA ASP A 313 49.25 154.83 22.53
C ASP A 313 49.71 156.05 21.71
N GLU A 314 49.21 156.25 20.48
CA GLU A 314 49.45 157.47 19.67
C GLU A 314 48.94 158.73 20.40
N ILE A 315 47.76 158.67 21.01
CA ILE A 315 47.23 159.75 21.86
C ILE A 315 48.10 159.95 23.10
N THR A 316 48.60 158.88 23.72
CA THR A 316 49.48 158.95 24.90
C THR A 316 50.83 159.57 24.52
N GLU A 317 51.40 159.25 23.36
CA GLU A 317 52.62 159.89 22.85
C GLU A 317 52.38 161.38 22.55
N MET A 318 51.23 161.75 21.98
CA MET A 318 50.85 163.17 21.84
C MET A 318 50.67 163.87 23.19
N VAL A 319 50.16 163.20 24.22
CA VAL A 319 50.02 163.76 25.58
C VAL A 319 51.38 163.86 26.28
N GLU A 320 52.27 162.88 26.18
CA GLU A 320 53.64 162.95 26.72
C GLU A 320 54.50 164.00 26.00
N LEU A 321 54.23 164.28 24.71
CA LEU A 321 54.82 165.40 23.97
C LEU A 321 54.34 166.76 24.49
N ILE A 322 53.10 166.85 25.00
CA ILE A 322 52.51 168.07 25.57
C ILE A 322 52.91 168.24 27.05
N GLU A 323 53.01 167.15 27.82
CA GLU A 323 53.28 167.14 29.26
C GLU A 323 54.69 166.60 29.58
N GLY A 324 55.69 167.47 29.41
CA GLY A 324 57.11 167.13 29.52
C GLY A 324 57.60 166.60 30.88
N SER A 325 57.63 165.28 31.01
CA SER A 325 58.59 164.46 31.79
C SER A 325 58.54 164.44 33.35
N PRO A 326 59.01 163.34 34.00
CA PRO A 326 58.52 162.91 35.32
C PRO A 326 59.60 162.98 36.45
N PRO A 327 59.33 162.55 37.70
CA PRO A 327 59.60 161.14 38.11
C PRO A 327 58.60 160.55 39.14
N ARG A 328 58.26 159.24 39.17
CA ARG A 328 59.04 157.99 39.44
C ARG A 328 59.53 157.78 40.89
N ARG A 329 59.36 156.51 41.34
CA ARG A 329 60.02 155.75 42.45
C ARG A 329 59.39 155.82 43.85
N THR A 330 58.60 154.81 44.27
CA THR A 330 58.92 153.43 44.74
C THR A 330 59.31 153.31 46.22
N CYS A 331 58.61 152.44 46.95
CA CYS A 331 59.15 151.76 48.13
C CYS A 331 58.70 150.30 48.14
N SER A 332 59.61 149.38 48.45
CA SER A 332 59.43 147.93 48.32
C SER A 332 59.21 147.25 49.67
N ARG A 333 58.40 146.19 49.70
CA ARG A 333 58.63 145.08 50.64
C ARG A 333 58.18 143.75 50.07
N SER A 334 58.97 142.72 50.35
CA SER A 334 58.94 141.39 49.75
C SER A 334 57.80 140.49 50.23
N THR A 335 57.18 139.78 49.30
CA THR A 335 56.27 138.63 49.52
C THR A 335 56.98 137.30 49.22
N PRO A 336 56.44 136.14 49.70
CA PRO A 336 57.06 134.83 49.49
C PRO A 336 56.61 134.14 48.19
N THR A 337 57.54 133.42 47.56
CA THR A 337 57.31 132.47 46.45
C THR A 337 57.07 131.06 47.02
N SER A 338 56.19 130.15 46.59
CA SER A 338 55.22 129.97 45.48
C SER A 338 55.48 128.66 44.73
N ARG A 339 54.43 127.82 44.68
CA ARG A 339 54.01 126.84 43.63
C ARG A 339 54.07 127.41 42.18
N PRO A 340 53.62 126.70 41.11
CA PRO A 340 53.18 125.29 40.98
C PRO A 340 54.12 124.42 40.08
N PRO A 341 53.97 124.14 38.74
CA PRO A 341 52.94 124.46 37.72
C PRO A 341 52.30 123.27 36.91
N ALA A 342 51.02 123.44 36.54
CA ALA A 342 50.43 123.18 35.20
C ALA A 342 49.94 121.79 34.66
N ARG A 343 48.95 121.94 33.73
CA ARG A 343 48.43 121.04 32.65
C ARG A 343 47.52 119.84 33.00
N ALA A 344 46.68 119.33 32.10
CA ALA A 344 45.76 119.94 31.10
C ALA A 344 44.94 118.84 30.36
N ARG A 345 43.62 119.04 30.19
CA ARG A 345 42.71 118.60 29.09
C ARG A 345 42.72 117.15 28.48
N ARG A 346 41.48 116.69 28.23
CA ARG A 346 40.92 115.87 27.11
C ARG A 346 40.93 114.31 27.16
N ALA A 347 39.72 113.78 27.41
CA ALA A 347 38.82 113.10 26.44
C ALA A 347 38.95 111.58 26.09
N THR A 348 37.75 111.03 25.77
CA THR A 348 37.40 109.83 24.96
C THR A 348 37.13 108.47 25.64
N ALA A 349 36.27 107.69 24.95
CA ALA A 349 36.00 106.24 25.02
C ALA A 349 34.96 105.67 26.03
N SER A 350 33.76 105.39 25.49
CA SER A 350 32.97 104.15 25.71
C SER A 350 33.68 102.98 24.95
N PRO A 351 33.31 101.66 25.04
CA PRO A 351 32.01 101.10 25.45
C PRO A 351 32.05 99.70 26.15
N SER A 352 30.91 99.01 26.07
CA SER A 352 30.66 97.57 26.22
C SER A 352 30.37 97.01 27.63
N SER A 353 29.13 96.52 27.77
CA SER A 353 28.78 95.39 28.64
C SER A 353 29.17 94.06 27.95
N PRO A 354 29.09 92.92 28.65
CA PRO A 354 27.94 92.08 28.38
C PRO A 354 27.26 91.50 29.62
N ARG A 355 26.00 91.08 29.42
CA ARG A 355 25.21 90.28 30.36
C ARG A 355 25.72 88.84 30.47
N ARG A 356 25.37 88.20 31.60
CA ARG A 356 24.81 86.84 31.59
C ARG A 356 23.30 86.95 31.73
#